data_AF-A0A8S2S5E9-F1
#
_entry.id   AF-A0A8S2S5E9-F1
#
_cell.length_a   1.000
_cell.length_b   1.000
_cell.length_c   1.000
_cell.angle_alpha   90.00
_cell.angle_beta   90.00
_cell.angle_gamma   90.00
#
_symmetry.space_group_name_H-M   'P 1'
#
loop_
_entity.id
_entity.type
_entity.pdbx_description
1 polymer ?
#
loop_
_entity_poly.entity_id
_entity_poly.type
_entity_poly.pdbx_seq_one_letter_code
_entity_poly.pdbx_strand_id
1 'polypeptide(L)'
;MLLESDNFLLELTKLFQQQRVKNSGSLSLVMKRYDGQTKPKPKLTKKQRLENKQTPTNAPTTAHDSVEYKCLVRATFGSKKLSTIVSSKDINRFQLAYSNLLKANMDTLKKKAKESKATGQASANANSNVPSSPRMATNAASTSSATNQQKKT
;
A
#
# COMPACT_ATOMS: atom_id res chain seq x y z
N MET A 1 4.17 15.32 -15.19
CA MET A 1 5.45 15.79 -14.63
C MET A 1 5.93 14.80 -13.60
N LEU A 2 7.21 14.40 -13.65
CA LEU A 2 7.82 13.54 -12.62
C LEU A 2 8.29 14.42 -11.45
N LEU A 3 7.87 14.08 -10.25
CA LEU A 3 8.12 14.85 -9.02
C LEU A 3 8.68 13.94 -7.93
N GLU A 4 9.45 14.54 -7.03
CA GLU A 4 9.86 13.95 -5.76
C GLU A 4 8.65 13.66 -4.85
N SER A 5 8.78 12.66 -3.97
CA SER A 5 7.70 12.15 -3.11
C SER A 5 6.97 13.27 -2.34
N ASP A 6 7.71 14.20 -1.71
CA ASP A 6 7.12 15.28 -0.90
C ASP A 6 6.41 16.33 -1.78
N ASN A 7 7.02 16.71 -2.90
CA ASN A 7 6.43 17.64 -3.86
C ASN A 7 5.16 17.07 -4.52
N PHE A 8 5.15 15.75 -4.77
CA PHE A 8 3.97 15.06 -5.27
C PHE A 8 2.79 15.18 -4.30
N LEU A 9 3.01 15.01 -3.00
CA LEU A 9 1.95 15.13 -1.98
C LEU A 9 1.41 16.56 -1.87
N LEU A 10 2.28 17.56 -1.96
CA LEU A 10 1.88 18.97 -1.97
C LEU A 10 1.03 19.31 -3.20
N GLU A 11 1.47 18.93 -4.40
CA GLU A 11 0.71 19.16 -5.62
C GLU A 11 -0.59 18.34 -5.66
N LEU A 12 -0.59 17.12 -5.12
CA LEU A 12 -1.81 16.31 -5.00
C LEU A 12 -2.84 17.00 -4.11
N THR A 13 -2.41 17.63 -3.00
CA THR A 13 -3.29 18.41 -2.13
C THR A 13 -3.89 19.61 -2.88
N LYS A 14 -3.09 20.32 -3.68
CA LYS A 14 -3.59 21.42 -4.53
C LYS A 14 -4.61 20.93 -5.56
N LEU A 15 -4.43 19.73 -6.13
CA LEU A 15 -5.40 19.14 -7.04
C LEU A 15 -6.74 18.84 -6.35
N PHE A 16 -6.74 18.30 -5.13
CA PHE A 16 -7.97 18.09 -4.36
C PHE A 16 -8.69 19.41 -4.05
N GLN A 17 -7.96 20.45 -3.68
CA GLN A 17 -8.53 21.79 -3.47
C GLN A 17 -9.15 22.35 -4.77
N GLN A 18 -8.45 22.21 -5.90
CA GLN A 18 -8.97 22.64 -7.21
C GLN A 18 -10.22 21.85 -7.63
N GLN A 19 -10.24 20.54 -7.38
CA GLN A 19 -11.41 19.70 -7.64
C GLN A 19 -12.62 20.16 -6.80
N ARG A 20 -12.40 20.50 -5.53
CA ARG A 20 -13.45 21.03 -4.65
C ARG A 20 -13.98 22.38 -5.14
N VAL A 21 -13.10 23.32 -5.45
CA VAL A 21 -13.49 24.67 -5.93
C VAL A 21 -14.27 24.59 -7.25
N LYS A 22 -13.83 23.74 -8.18
CA LYS A 22 -14.53 23.57 -9.46
C LYS A 22 -15.84 22.79 -9.33
N ASN A 23 -16.03 22.06 -8.23
CA ASN A 23 -17.14 21.14 -7.97
C ASN A 23 -17.46 20.20 -9.17
N SER A 24 -16.45 19.92 -10.00
CA SER A 24 -16.61 19.23 -11.28
C SER A 24 -15.29 18.60 -11.70
N GLY A 25 -15.38 17.40 -12.26
CA GLY A 25 -14.25 16.56 -12.65
C GLY A 25 -13.88 15.52 -11.58
N SER A 26 -13.27 14.43 -12.05
CA SER A 26 -12.73 13.37 -11.20
C SER A 26 -11.20 13.43 -11.17
N LEU A 27 -10.63 13.19 -10.00
CA LEU A 27 -9.20 12.96 -9.84
C LEU A 27 -8.93 11.46 -9.94
N SER A 28 -8.19 11.04 -10.96
CA SER A 28 -7.79 9.63 -11.12
C SER A 28 -6.38 9.43 -10.57
N LEU A 29 -6.23 8.41 -9.72
CA LEU A 29 -4.95 8.07 -9.11
C LEU A 29 -4.64 6.59 -9.39
N VAL A 30 -3.42 6.31 -9.86
CA VAL A 30 -2.97 4.98 -10.26
C VAL A 30 -1.65 4.68 -9.59
N MET A 31 -1.56 3.53 -8.92
CA MET A 31 -0.32 2.98 -8.37
C MET A 31 0.03 1.71 -9.14
N LYS A 32 1.23 1.66 -9.74
CA LYS A 32 1.70 0.51 -10.51
C LYS A 32 3.13 0.17 -10.10
N ARG A 33 3.47 -1.12 -10.06
CA ARG A 33 4.85 -1.58 -9.89
C ARG A 33 5.74 -1.00 -11.00
N TYR A 34 6.86 -0.39 -10.61
CA TYR A 34 7.85 0.19 -11.50
C TYR A 34 9.11 -0.66 -11.50
N ASP A 35 9.54 -1.04 -12.70
CA ASP A 35 10.68 -1.93 -12.94
C ASP A 35 11.91 -1.18 -13.48
N GLY A 36 11.93 0.15 -13.36
CA GLY A 36 13.04 0.98 -13.84
C GLY A 36 13.09 1.17 -15.35
N GLN A 37 12.12 0.64 -16.10
CA GLN A 37 12.10 0.81 -17.55
C GLN A 37 11.74 2.25 -17.94
N THR A 38 12.68 2.91 -18.60
CA THR A 38 12.51 4.25 -19.19
C THR A 38 12.36 4.20 -20.71
N LYS A 39 12.74 3.07 -21.33
CA LYS A 39 12.64 2.82 -22.77
C LYS A 39 11.78 1.59 -23.04
N PRO A 40 11.05 1.55 -24.17
CA PRO A 40 10.30 0.36 -24.55
C PRO A 40 11.24 -0.83 -24.76
N LYS A 41 10.82 -2.03 -24.32
CA LYS A 41 11.58 -3.25 -24.63
C LYS A 41 11.54 -3.49 -26.14
N PRO A 42 12.70 -3.64 -26.81
CA PRO A 42 12.72 -3.96 -28.23
C PRO A 42 12.00 -5.29 -28.48
N LYS A 43 11.24 -5.36 -29.57
CA LYS A 43 10.58 -6.60 -30.00
C LYS A 43 11.67 -7.59 -30.41
N LEU A 44 11.81 -8.69 -29.69
CA LEU A 44 12.73 -9.77 -30.05
C LEU A 44 12.34 -10.31 -31.44
N THR A 45 13.31 -10.38 -32.36
CA THR A 45 13.13 -11.04 -33.66
C THR A 45 12.94 -12.55 -33.47
N LYS A 46 12.25 -13.20 -34.42
CA LYS A 46 11.86 -14.63 -34.34
C LYS A 46 13.04 -15.58 -34.07
N LYS A 47 14.26 -15.19 -34.45
CA LYS A 47 15.53 -15.91 -34.18
C LYS A 47 15.97 -15.81 -32.71
N GLN A 48 15.94 -14.63 -32.10
CA GLN A 48 16.29 -14.43 -30.68
C GLN A 48 15.27 -15.06 -29.71
N ARG A 49 13.99 -15.16 -30.12
CA ARG A 49 12.94 -15.84 -29.35
C ARG A 49 13.18 -17.36 -29.24
N LEU A 50 13.90 -17.96 -30.19
CA LEU A 50 14.22 -19.39 -30.18
C LEU A 50 15.44 -19.70 -29.30
N GLU A 51 16.46 -18.85 -29.36
CA GLU A 51 17.68 -18.96 -28.55
C GLU A 51 17.39 -18.77 -27.05
N ASN A 52 16.52 -17.82 -26.68
CA ASN A 52 16.07 -17.64 -25.30
C ASN A 52 15.15 -18.75 -24.77
N LYS A 53 14.73 -19.69 -25.63
CA LYS A 53 13.88 -20.84 -25.25
C LYS A 53 14.69 -22.14 -25.12
N GLN A 54 15.96 -22.15 -25.53
CA GLN A 54 16.83 -23.33 -25.54
C GLN A 54 17.90 -23.35 -24.44
N THR A 55 18.00 -22.32 -23.61
CA THR A 55 18.74 -22.37 -22.35
C THR A 55 17.78 -22.40 -21.16
N PRO A 56 17.29 -23.58 -20.73
CA PRO A 56 16.73 -23.75 -19.40
C PRO A 56 17.90 -23.89 -18.41
N THR A 57 18.77 -22.89 -18.32
CA THR A 57 19.69 -22.80 -17.20
C THR A 57 18.91 -22.16 -16.06
N ASN A 58 18.32 -23.02 -15.24
CA ASN A 58 18.13 -22.78 -13.81
C ASN A 58 19.51 -22.62 -13.15
N ALA A 59 20.27 -21.61 -13.58
CA ALA A 59 21.36 -21.09 -12.79
C ALA A 59 20.71 -20.05 -11.89
N PRO A 60 20.77 -20.19 -10.55
CA PRO A 60 20.65 -19.02 -9.70
C PRO A 60 21.86 -18.19 -10.05
N THR A 61 21.74 -17.31 -11.04
CA THR A 61 22.73 -16.27 -11.25
C THR A 61 22.75 -15.52 -9.94
N THR A 62 23.82 -15.76 -9.19
CA THR A 62 24.31 -15.01 -8.04
C THR A 62 24.60 -13.59 -8.49
N ALA A 63 23.53 -12.91 -8.85
CA ALA A 63 23.37 -11.51 -9.12
C ALA A 63 22.13 -11.14 -8.31
N HIS A 64 22.27 -11.21 -6.99
CA HIS A 64 21.45 -10.44 -6.06
C HIS A 64 21.81 -8.95 -6.24
N ASP A 65 21.81 -8.49 -7.50
CA ASP A 65 21.99 -7.12 -7.93
C ASP A 65 20.67 -6.41 -7.60
N SER A 66 20.47 -6.20 -6.30
CA SER A 66 19.63 -5.16 -5.71
C SER A 66 18.45 -4.74 -6.60
N VAL A 67 17.51 -5.66 -6.88
CA VAL A 67 16.28 -5.32 -7.61
C VAL A 67 15.42 -4.49 -6.66
N GLU A 68 15.72 -3.20 -6.61
CA GLU A 68 15.03 -2.24 -5.77
C GLU A 68 13.56 -2.17 -6.24
N TYR A 69 12.65 -2.68 -5.41
CA TYR A 69 11.23 -2.61 -5.69
C TYR A 69 10.76 -1.16 -5.61
N LYS A 70 10.25 -0.66 -6.73
CA LYS A 70 9.73 0.71 -6.87
C LYS A 70 8.25 0.68 -7.23
N CYS A 71 7.53 1.71 -6.80
CA CYS A 71 6.14 1.95 -7.15
C CYS A 71 6.04 3.27 -7.91
N LEU A 72 5.38 3.26 -9.07
CA LEU A 72 5.03 4.45 -9.83
C LEU A 72 3.61 4.88 -9.46
N VAL A 73 3.48 6.06 -8.88
CA VAL A 73 2.21 6.69 -8.55
C VAL A 73 1.93 7.78 -9.58
N ARG A 74 0.71 7.83 -10.13
CA ARG A 74 0.28 8.84 -11.11
C ARG A 74 -1.06 9.43 -10.72
N ALA A 75 -1.15 10.75 -10.70
CA ALA A 75 -2.40 11.48 -10.48
C ALA A 75 -2.76 12.28 -11.73
N THR A 76 -4.03 12.29 -12.12
CA THR A 76 -4.53 13.05 -13.26
C THR A 76 -5.83 13.75 -12.93
N PHE A 77 -5.89 15.05 -13.20
CA PHE A 77 -7.09 15.87 -13.09
C PHE A 77 -7.23 16.70 -14.36
N GLY A 78 -8.12 16.27 -15.26
CA GLY A 78 -8.23 16.83 -16.60
C GLY A 78 -6.86 16.84 -17.32
N SER A 79 -6.38 18.03 -17.67
CA SER A 79 -5.11 18.22 -18.37
C SER A 79 -3.87 18.11 -17.47
N LYS A 80 -4.01 18.26 -16.14
CA LYS A 80 -2.87 18.23 -15.20
C LYS A 80 -2.51 16.80 -14.85
N LYS A 81 -1.22 16.44 -15.03
CA LYS A 81 -0.70 15.09 -14.77
C LYS A 81 0.53 15.14 -13.87
N LEU A 82 0.47 14.43 -12.75
CA LEU A 82 1.57 14.26 -11.80
C LEU A 82 1.99 12.80 -11.79
N SER A 83 3.28 12.57 -11.55
CA SER A 83 3.84 11.24 -11.38
C SER A 83 4.97 11.29 -10.37
N THR A 84 5.13 10.24 -9.57
CA THR A 84 6.27 10.07 -8.66
C THR A 84 6.67 8.61 -8.59
N ILE A 85 7.95 8.34 -8.36
CA ILE A 85 8.49 7.01 -8.16
C ILE A 85 8.87 6.90 -6.69
N VAL A 86 8.27 5.94 -5.99
CA VAL A 86 8.52 5.67 -4.58
C VAL A 86 9.35 4.41 -4.46
N SER A 87 10.46 4.48 -3.73
CA SER A 87 11.34 3.36 -3.45
C SER A 87 10.88 2.58 -2.23
N SER A 88 11.48 1.41 -1.99
CA SER A 88 11.19 0.62 -0.79
C SER A 88 11.63 1.30 0.51
N LYS A 89 12.64 2.19 0.44
CA LYS A 89 13.22 2.87 1.61
C LYS A 89 12.30 3.96 2.19
N ASP A 90 11.58 4.68 1.34
CA ASP A 90 10.75 5.83 1.70
C ASP A 90 9.24 5.52 1.74
N ILE A 91 8.85 4.28 1.42
CA ILE A 91 7.44 3.87 1.34
C ILE A 91 6.67 4.08 2.65
N ASN A 92 7.28 3.84 3.81
CA ASN A 92 6.61 3.99 5.11
C ASN A 92 6.24 5.45 5.38
N ARG A 93 7.16 6.37 5.08
CA ARG A 93 6.93 7.81 5.22
C ARG A 93 5.87 8.29 4.22
N PHE A 94 6.01 7.86 2.96
CA PHE A 94 5.06 8.18 1.91
C PHE A 94 3.65 7.68 2.26
N GLN A 95 3.51 6.44 2.72
CA GLN A 95 2.23 5.84 3.08
C GLN A 95 1.53 6.58 4.21
N LEU A 96 2.25 6.97 5.26
CA LEU A 96 1.67 7.72 6.38
C LEU A 96 1.11 9.06 5.89
N ALA A 97 1.92 9.85 5.19
CA ALA A 97 1.51 11.16 4.68
C ALA A 97 0.39 11.05 3.64
N TYR A 98 0.49 10.09 2.71
CA TYR A 98 -0.50 9.83 1.68
C TYR A 98 -1.85 9.40 2.27
N SER A 99 -1.85 8.51 3.27
CA SER A 99 -3.09 8.07 3.93
C SER A 99 -3.80 9.20 4.65
N ASN A 100 -3.05 10.08 5.32
CA ASN A 100 -3.59 11.27 5.98
C ASN A 100 -4.15 12.27 4.95
N LEU A 101 -3.45 12.46 3.83
CA LEU A 101 -3.90 13.30 2.73
C LEU A 101 -5.23 12.80 2.17
N LEU A 102 -5.38 11.50 1.89
CA LEU A 102 -6.64 10.96 1.37
C LEU A 102 -7.79 11.15 2.35
N LYS A 103 -7.58 10.83 3.64
CA LYS A 103 -8.60 10.98 4.68
C LYS A 103 -9.07 12.44 4.83
N ALA A 104 -8.14 13.40 4.74
CA ALA A 104 -8.47 14.82 4.83
C ALA A 104 -9.19 15.37 3.58
N ASN A 105 -9.01 14.71 2.42
CA ASN A 105 -9.54 15.21 1.15
C ASN A 105 -10.79 14.48 0.62
N MET A 106 -11.05 13.26 1.08
CA MET A 106 -12.19 12.42 0.66
C MET A 106 -13.29 12.32 1.74
N ASP A 107 -13.65 13.45 2.34
CA ASP A 107 -14.58 13.58 3.45
C ASP A 107 -16.05 13.79 3.03
N THR A 108 -16.29 14.12 1.76
CA THR A 108 -17.61 14.50 1.24
C THR A 108 -18.51 13.31 0.88
N LEU A 109 -18.13 12.09 1.26
CA LEU A 109 -18.95 10.90 1.02
C LEU A 109 -20.11 10.81 2.02
N LYS A 110 -21.24 10.27 1.58
CA LYS A 110 -22.39 10.01 2.46
C LYS A 110 -21.95 9.14 3.63
N LYS A 111 -22.27 9.57 4.86
CA LYS A 111 -22.03 8.75 6.06
C LYS A 111 -22.81 7.46 5.91
N LYS A 112 -22.16 6.32 6.19
CA LYS A 112 -22.84 5.03 6.24
C LYS A 112 -23.92 5.12 7.32
N ALA A 113 -25.17 4.86 6.96
CA ALA A 113 -26.25 4.80 7.94
C ALA A 113 -25.87 3.74 8.97
N LYS A 114 -25.81 4.15 10.23
CA LYS A 114 -25.67 3.21 11.34
C LYS A 114 -27.03 2.52 11.40
N GLU A 115 -27.11 1.27 10.95
CA GLU A 115 -28.28 0.45 11.27
C GLU A 115 -28.41 0.47 12.79
N SER A 116 -29.41 1.20 13.28
CA SER A 116 -29.83 1.11 14.66
C SER A 116 -30.34 -0.30 14.84
N LYS A 117 -29.55 -1.18 15.45
CA LYS A 117 -30.13 -2.31 16.17
C LYS A 117 -30.96 -1.70 17.29
N ALA A 118 -32.22 -1.41 16.97
CA ALA A 118 -33.23 -1.13 17.95
C ALA A 118 -33.39 -2.39 18.79
N THR A 119 -33.18 -2.26 20.09
CA THR A 119 -33.65 -3.22 21.08
C THR A 119 -35.17 -3.29 20.95
N GLY A 120 -35.71 -4.45 20.58
CA GLY A 120 -37.15 -4.63 20.41
C GLY A 120 -37.52 -5.98 19.81
N GLN A 121 -37.55 -6.98 20.69
CA GLN A 121 -38.21 -8.29 20.64
C GLN A 121 -38.80 -8.84 19.32
N ALA A 122 -38.45 -10.12 19.11
CA ALA A 122 -39.20 -11.20 18.48
C ALA A 122 -39.43 -11.14 16.96
N SER A 123 -38.59 -11.90 16.23
CA SER A 123 -39.05 -12.98 15.36
C SER A 123 -37.90 -13.94 15.04
N ALA A 124 -38.22 -15.23 15.11
CA ALA A 124 -37.35 -16.39 15.10
C ALA A 124 -36.51 -16.58 13.82
N ASN A 125 -35.32 -17.17 13.93
CA ASN A 125 -35.08 -18.52 13.38
C ASN A 125 -33.77 -19.15 13.91
N ALA A 126 -33.79 -20.48 13.90
CA ALA A 126 -32.97 -21.40 14.65
C ALA A 126 -31.47 -21.45 14.29
N ASN A 127 -30.77 -21.78 15.36
CA ASN A 127 -29.37 -22.09 15.57
C ASN A 127 -28.95 -23.42 14.90
N SER A 128 -27.79 -23.43 14.25
CA SER A 128 -26.91 -24.60 14.24
C SER A 128 -25.46 -24.15 14.33
N ASN A 129 -25.03 -23.88 15.56
CA ASN A 129 -23.64 -23.70 15.96
C ASN A 129 -23.29 -24.77 16.99
N VAL A 130 -22.34 -25.66 16.68
CA VAL A 130 -21.46 -26.33 17.65
C VAL A 130 -20.20 -26.84 16.91
N PRO A 131 -19.07 -27.09 17.61
CA PRO A 131 -17.85 -26.30 17.42
C PRO A 131 -16.59 -27.18 17.28
N SER A 132 -15.41 -26.59 17.06
CA SER A 132 -14.15 -27.27 17.36
C SER A 132 -12.97 -26.29 17.52
N SER A 133 -12.84 -25.82 18.76
CA SER A 133 -11.67 -25.72 19.66
C SER A 133 -10.22 -25.42 19.19
N PRO A 134 -9.36 -24.91 20.12
CA PRO A 134 -8.12 -24.19 19.86
C PRO A 134 -6.82 -24.92 20.31
N ARG A 135 -5.64 -24.58 19.75
CA ARG A 135 -4.26 -24.70 20.35
C ARG A 135 -3.20 -24.36 19.26
N MET A 136 -2.02 -23.79 19.51
CA MET A 136 -1.11 -23.87 20.65
C MET A 136 -0.34 -22.57 20.90
N ALA A 137 -0.14 -22.28 22.19
CA ALA A 137 0.95 -21.49 22.71
C ALA A 137 2.25 -22.31 22.74
N THR A 138 3.40 -21.66 22.54
CA THR A 138 4.69 -22.10 23.08
C THR A 138 5.36 -20.93 23.80
N ASN A 139 5.82 -21.22 25.01
CA ASN A 139 6.16 -20.33 26.11
C ASN A 139 7.53 -19.65 26.02
N ALA A 140 7.61 -18.56 26.79
CA ALA A 140 8.69 -18.16 27.70
C ALA A 140 10.08 -17.80 27.15
N ALA A 141 10.44 -16.52 27.32
CA ALA A 141 11.49 -16.13 28.27
C ALA A 141 11.39 -14.62 28.57
N SER A 142 10.91 -14.30 29.78
CA SER A 142 11.06 -12.99 30.40
C SER A 142 12.40 -12.95 31.13
N THR A 143 13.22 -11.93 30.85
CA THR A 143 14.34 -11.54 31.71
C THR A 143 14.28 -10.03 31.88
N SER A 144 13.54 -9.60 32.91
CA SER A 144 13.56 -8.24 33.44
C SER A 144 14.53 -8.20 34.62
N SER A 145 15.68 -7.56 34.40
CA SER A 145 16.63 -7.17 35.43
C SER A 145 16.09 -5.97 36.21
N ALA A 146 15.75 -6.17 37.49
CA ALA A 146 15.50 -5.10 38.44
C ALA A 146 16.23 -5.42 39.75
N THR A 147 17.23 -4.59 40.01
CA THR A 147 18.10 -4.50 41.18
C THR A 147 17.29 -4.39 42.48
N ASN A 148 17.55 -5.26 43.46
CA ASN A 148 17.07 -5.10 44.83
C ASN A 148 18.25 -5.17 45.83
N GLN A 149 18.12 -4.33 46.84
CA GLN A 149 19.13 -3.86 47.78
C GLN A 149 19.54 -4.92 48.82
N GLN A 150 20.82 -4.87 49.20
CA GLN A 150 21.40 -5.54 50.36
C GLN A 150 21.21 -4.68 51.61
N LYS A 151 20.55 -5.21 52.66
CA LYS A 151 20.66 -4.75 54.06
C LYS A 151 20.34 -5.88 55.05
N LYS A 152 21.39 -6.52 55.57
CA LYS A 152 21.53 -7.27 56.84
C LYS A 152 22.97 -7.81 56.82
N THR A 153 23.88 -7.46 57.70
CA THR A 153 23.87 -7.49 59.18
C THR A 153 24.93 -6.52 59.69
#